data_AF-A0A318E3D7-F1
#
_entry.id   AF-A0A318E3D7-F1
#
_cell.length_a   1.000
_cell.length_b   1.000
_cell.length_c   1.000
_cell.angle_alpha   90.00
_cell.angle_beta   90.00
_cell.angle_gamma   90.00
#
_symmetry.space_group_name_H-M   'P 1'
#
loop_
_entity.id
_entity.type
_entity.pdbx_description
1 polymer ?
#
loop_
_entity_poly.entity_id
_entity_poly.type
_entity_poly.pdbx_seq_one_letter_code
_entity_poly.pdbx_strand_id
1 'polypeptide(L)'
;MAMEIPGELRDNGRLAAFSQALRQLIDAHQERAAERLIGQCSRAFSRRLLEYPVVAWHARSSYVVRNRLRRKIDAVPEALAADTLLPLVPVLNVWCQEGRRSAVRGVVREMDSRDLHELSSKPGLDPEVATMIREFID
;
A
#
# COMPACT_ATOMS: atom_id res chain seq x y z
N MET A 1 25.14 -5.22 17.58
CA MET A 1 25.55 -5.43 16.18
C MET A 1 24.31 -5.23 15.33
N ALA A 2 24.10 -4.03 14.78
CA ALA A 2 22.91 -3.73 13.99
C ALA A 2 23.09 -4.39 12.61
N MET A 3 22.32 -5.43 12.30
CA MET A 3 22.18 -5.94 10.95
C MET A 3 21.52 -4.83 10.13
N GLU A 4 22.30 -4.14 9.32
CA GLU A 4 21.76 -3.26 8.28
C GLU A 4 21.00 -4.12 7.29
N ILE A 5 19.68 -4.19 7.46
CA ILE A 5 18.77 -4.78 6.48
C ILE A 5 18.95 -3.99 5.17
N PRO A 6 19.31 -4.65 4.05
CA PRO A 6 19.51 -4.00 2.76
C PRO A 6 18.31 -3.12 2.40
N GLY A 7 18.54 -1.95 1.80
CA GLY A 7 17.48 -1.03 1.38
C GLY A 7 16.40 -1.67 0.49
N GLU A 8 16.72 -2.77 -0.20
CA GLU A 8 15.77 -3.56 -0.98
C GLU A 8 14.71 -4.27 -0.13
N LEU A 9 15.06 -4.73 1.08
CA LEU A 9 14.11 -5.35 2.02
C LEU A 9 13.21 -4.30 2.68
N ARG A 10 13.67 -3.06 2.83
CA ARG A 10 12.90 -1.96 3.45
C ARG A 10 11.63 -1.60 2.68
N ASP A 11 11.68 -1.65 1.36
CA ASP A 11 10.50 -1.33 0.55
C ASP A 11 9.63 -2.55 0.27
N ASN A 12 10.12 -3.77 0.54
CA ASN A 12 9.35 -4.98 0.27
C ASN A 12 8.09 -5.05 1.14
N GLY A 13 8.16 -4.59 2.40
CA GLY A 13 6.97 -4.51 3.27
C GLY A 13 5.95 -3.49 2.76
N ARG A 14 6.41 -2.30 2.36
CA ARG A 14 5.56 -1.28 1.72
C ARG A 14 4.93 -1.79 0.42
N LEU A 15 5.73 -2.42 -0.45
CA LEU A 15 5.27 -2.97 -1.72
C LEU A 15 4.25 -4.11 -1.49
N ALA A 16 4.49 -4.98 -0.51
CA ALA A 16 3.57 -6.03 -0.10
C ALA A 16 2.25 -5.45 0.43
N ALA A 17 2.31 -4.45 1.31
CA ALA A 17 1.14 -3.77 1.84
C ALA A 17 0.32 -3.08 0.74
N PHE A 18 0.97 -2.38 -0.20
CA PHE A 18 0.30 -1.77 -1.36
C PHE A 18 -0.31 -2.81 -2.29
N SER A 19 0.42 -3.89 -2.56
CA SER A 19 -0.05 -5.02 -3.36
C SER A 19 -1.29 -5.66 -2.74
N GLN A 20 -1.26 -5.86 -1.43
CA GLN A 20 -2.38 -6.41 -0.66
C GLN A 20 -3.58 -5.45 -0.64
N ALA A 21 -3.33 -4.15 -0.49
CA ALA A 21 -4.38 -3.14 -0.54
C ALA A 21 -5.08 -3.13 -1.91
N LEU A 22 -4.29 -3.11 -2.99
CA LEU A 22 -4.81 -3.15 -4.36
C LEU A 22 -5.58 -4.43 -4.64
N ARG A 23 -5.09 -5.58 -4.17
CA ARG A 23 -5.81 -6.85 -4.29
C ARG A 23 -7.19 -6.75 -3.64
N GLN A 24 -7.26 -6.33 -2.38
CA GLN A 24 -8.52 -6.24 -1.64
C GLN A 24 -9.49 -5.19 -2.21
N LEU A 25 -8.97 -4.13 -2.85
CA LEU A 25 -9.79 -3.15 -3.58
C LEU A 25 -10.39 -3.76 -4.85
N ILE A 26 -9.60 -4.49 -5.64
CA ILE A 26 -10.09 -5.11 -6.88
C ILE A 26 -11.05 -6.27 -6.58
N ASP A 27 -10.73 -7.11 -5.59
CA ASP A 27 -11.57 -8.23 -5.18
C ASP A 27 -12.92 -7.73 -4.61
N ALA A 28 -12.95 -6.51 -4.06
CA ALA A 28 -14.17 -5.85 -3.59
C ALA A 28 -14.87 -4.97 -4.66
N HIS A 29 -14.47 -5.04 -5.93
CA HIS A 29 -15.01 -4.19 -7.01
C HIS A 29 -14.94 -2.68 -6.72
N GLN A 30 -13.90 -2.24 -6.01
CA GLN A 30 -13.64 -0.84 -5.70
C GLN A 30 -12.60 -0.26 -6.68
N GLU A 31 -12.84 -0.39 -7.99
CA GLU A 31 -11.84 -0.05 -9.02
C GLU A 31 -11.42 1.42 -9.00
N ARG A 32 -12.34 2.33 -8.65
CA ARG A 32 -12.07 3.77 -8.53
C ARG A 32 -11.15 4.09 -7.34
N ALA A 33 -11.25 3.33 -6.26
CA ALA A 33 -10.34 3.49 -5.12
C ALA A 33 -8.94 2.96 -5.48
N ALA A 34 -8.86 1.83 -6.21
CA ALA A 34 -7.59 1.31 -6.71
C ALA A 34 -6.91 2.30 -7.68
N GLU A 35 -7.66 2.94 -8.58
CA GLU A 35 -7.13 3.99 -9.46
C GLU A 35 -6.60 5.20 -8.69
N ARG A 36 -7.33 5.67 -7.67
CA ARG A 36 -6.88 6.77 -6.81
C ARG A 36 -5.59 6.41 -6.06
N LEU A 37 -5.53 5.21 -5.48
CA LEU A 37 -4.34 4.72 -4.76
C LEU A 37 -3.12 4.65 -5.71
N ILE A 38 -3.31 4.08 -6.90
CA ILE A 38 -2.26 4.06 -7.94
C ILE A 38 -1.86 5.49 -8.31
N GLY A 39 -2.82 6.40 -8.55
CA GLY A 39 -2.57 7.78 -8.94
C GLY A 39 -1.70 8.57 -7.95
N GLN A 40 -1.85 8.30 -6.65
CA GLN A 40 -1.12 8.99 -5.58
C GLN A 40 0.30 8.45 -5.31
N CYS A 41 0.65 7.26 -5.83
CA CYS A 41 2.00 6.72 -5.67
C CYS A 41 3.02 7.54 -6.48
N SER A 42 4.32 7.48 -6.15
CA SER A 42 5.35 8.01 -7.05
C SER A 42 5.55 7.12 -8.29
N ARG A 43 6.16 7.65 -9.37
CA ARG A 43 6.48 6.87 -10.58
C ARG A 43 7.47 5.74 -10.26
N ALA A 44 8.51 6.05 -9.48
CA ALA A 44 9.51 5.08 -9.05
C ALA A 44 8.89 3.94 -8.23
N PHE A 45 8.01 4.26 -7.27
CA PHE A 45 7.31 3.24 -6.49
C PHE A 45 6.36 2.41 -7.34
N SER A 46 5.67 3.04 -8.30
CA SER A 46 4.78 2.33 -9.23
C SER A 46 5.52 1.32 -10.12
N ARG A 47 6.75 1.64 -10.55
CA ARG A 47 7.62 0.71 -11.29
C ARG A 47 8.02 -0.48 -10.42
N ARG A 48 8.45 -0.23 -9.19
CA ARG A 48 8.81 -1.30 -8.24
C ARG A 48 7.62 -2.19 -7.91
N LEU A 49 6.42 -1.62 -7.78
CA LEU A 49 5.18 -2.37 -7.58
C LEU A 49 4.80 -3.23 -8.80
N LEU A 50 5.15 -2.79 -10.01
CA LEU A 50 4.96 -3.55 -11.23
C LEU A 50 5.93 -4.75 -11.33
N GLU A 51 7.14 -4.58 -10.84
CA GLU A 51 8.22 -5.58 -10.82
C GLU A 51 8.15 -6.53 -9.61
N TYR A 52 7.47 -6.12 -8.54
CA TYR A 52 7.36 -6.91 -7.31
C TYR A 52 6.73 -8.27 -7.60
N PRO A 53 7.35 -9.40 -7.18
CA PRO A 53 6.88 -10.73 -7.50
C PRO A 53 5.49 -10.93 -6.88
N VAL A 54 4.52 -10.85 -7.77
CA VAL A 54 3.11 -10.97 -7.50
C VAL A 54 2.77 -12.45 -7.25
N VAL A 55 3.20 -13.00 -6.13
CA VAL A 55 2.92 -14.41 -5.81
C VAL A 55 1.43 -14.63 -5.46
N ALA A 56 0.63 -13.56 -5.29
CA ALA A 56 -0.73 -13.67 -4.76
C ALA A 56 -1.83 -12.87 -5.50
N TRP A 57 -1.63 -12.43 -6.75
CA TRP A 57 -2.75 -11.83 -7.51
C TRP A 57 -3.49 -12.90 -8.29
N HIS A 58 -4.81 -12.99 -8.10
CA HIS A 58 -5.67 -13.69 -9.06
C HIS A 58 -5.47 -13.07 -10.46
N ALA A 59 -5.47 -13.89 -11.51
CA ALA A 59 -5.10 -13.49 -12.87
C ALA A 59 -5.81 -12.21 -13.36
N ARG A 60 -7.08 -12.04 -12.99
CA ARG A 60 -7.89 -10.85 -13.31
C ARG A 60 -7.40 -9.60 -12.58
N SER A 61 -7.23 -9.66 -11.26
CA SER A 61 -6.72 -8.55 -10.44
C SER A 61 -5.31 -8.16 -10.91
N SER A 62 -4.53 -9.16 -11.31
CA SER A 62 -3.20 -8.97 -11.87
C SER A 62 -3.18 -8.11 -13.12
N TYR A 63 -4.04 -8.45 -14.08
CA TYR A 63 -4.10 -7.77 -15.37
C TYR A 63 -4.55 -6.30 -15.21
N VAL A 64 -5.60 -6.07 -14.42
CA VAL A 64 -6.16 -4.72 -14.21
C VAL A 64 -5.13 -3.80 -13.56
N VAL A 65 -4.47 -4.26 -12.50
CA VAL A 65 -3.49 -3.45 -11.77
C VAL A 65 -2.26 -3.16 -12.64
N ARG A 66 -1.71 -4.17 -13.32
CA ARG A 66 -0.53 -3.98 -14.21
C ARG A 66 -0.82 -2.99 -15.33
N ASN A 67 -1.97 -3.09 -15.99
CA ASN A 67 -2.33 -2.16 -17.07
C ASN A 67 -2.49 -0.73 -16.57
N ARG A 68 -3.05 -0.53 -15.38
CA ARG A 68 -3.21 0.80 -14.77
C ARG A 68 -1.87 1.40 -14.36
N LEU A 69 -1.00 0.60 -13.74
CA LEU A 69 0.36 1.04 -13.38
C LEU A 69 1.14 1.47 -14.62
N ARG A 70 1.11 0.69 -15.71
CA ARG A 70 1.74 1.05 -16.99
C ARG A 70 1.23 2.38 -17.54
N ARG A 71 -0.10 2.52 -17.70
CA ARG A 71 -0.71 3.77 -18.18
C ARG A 71 -0.31 4.99 -17.37
N LYS A 72 -0.23 4.85 -16.04
CA LYS A 72 0.20 5.94 -15.16
C LYS A 72 1.68 6.27 -15.34
N ILE A 73 2.56 5.27 -15.40
CA ILE A 73 4.01 5.46 -15.56
C ILE A 73 4.30 6.22 -16.87
N ASP A 74 3.47 6.04 -17.89
CA ASP A 74 3.59 6.73 -19.17
C ASP A 74 3.03 8.17 -19.13
N ALA A 75 2.04 8.43 -18.28
CA ALA A 75 1.31 9.71 -18.24
C ALA A 75 1.84 10.74 -17.23
N VAL A 76 2.52 10.31 -16.15
CA VAL A 76 2.87 11.20 -15.03
C VAL A 76 4.38 11.52 -15.02
N PRO A 77 4.78 12.81 -15.03
CA PRO A 77 6.17 13.21 -14.84
C PRO A 77 6.74 12.73 -13.50
N GLU A 78 8.06 12.58 -13.40
CA GLU A 78 8.71 12.16 -12.17
C GLU A 78 8.52 13.20 -11.06
N ALA A 79 7.55 12.96 -10.18
CA ALA A 79 7.33 13.80 -9.01
C ALA A 79 8.38 13.50 -7.92
N LEU A 80 8.84 14.56 -7.25
CA LEU A 80 9.66 14.52 -6.03
C LEU A 80 9.10 13.49 -5.04
N ALA A 81 10.01 12.77 -4.37
CA ALA A 81 9.75 11.66 -3.45
C ALA A 81 8.44 11.83 -2.65
N ALA A 82 7.33 11.33 -3.20
CA ALA A 82 6.06 11.35 -2.53
C ALA A 82 6.11 10.34 -1.39
N ASP A 83 5.68 10.78 -0.22
CA ASP A 83 5.47 9.91 0.95
C ASP A 83 4.72 8.66 0.51
N THR A 84 5.39 7.52 0.63
CA THR A 84 4.90 6.27 0.03
C THR A 84 3.72 5.72 0.82
N LEU A 85 3.62 6.00 2.12
CA LEU A 85 2.57 5.44 2.98
C LEU A 85 1.34 6.34 3.09
N LEU A 86 1.50 7.65 2.86
CA LEU A 86 0.39 8.62 2.89
C LEU A 86 -0.83 8.21 2.03
N PRO A 87 -0.67 7.66 0.81
CA PRO A 87 -1.80 7.22 -0.01
C PRO A 87 -2.64 6.10 0.62
N LEU A 88 -2.10 5.33 1.56
CA LEU A 88 -2.84 4.26 2.24
C LEU A 88 -3.82 4.82 3.28
N VAL A 89 -3.52 5.96 3.90
CA VAL A 89 -4.35 6.57 4.96
C VAL A 89 -5.83 6.66 4.58
N PRO A 90 -6.24 7.27 3.45
CA PRO A 90 -7.65 7.35 3.08
C PRO A 90 -8.28 5.98 2.82
N VAL A 91 -7.53 5.01 2.30
CA VAL A 91 -8.03 3.64 2.05
C VAL A 91 -8.31 2.93 3.37
N LEU A 92 -7.37 2.98 4.30
CA LEU A 92 -7.50 2.34 5.61
C LEU A 92 -8.63 2.95 6.42
N ASN A 93 -8.76 4.28 6.42
CA ASN A 93 -9.84 4.97 7.11
C ASN A 93 -11.21 4.59 6.56
N VAL A 94 -11.37 4.58 5.22
CA VAL A 94 -12.64 4.18 4.59
C VAL A 94 -12.99 2.74 4.95
N TRP A 95 -12.02 1.82 4.88
CA TRP A 95 -12.27 0.43 5.28
C TRP A 95 -12.60 0.27 6.75
N CYS A 96 -11.98 1.06 7.63
CA CYS A 96 -12.33 1.07 9.05
C CYS A 96 -13.78 1.52 9.26
N GLN A 97 -14.18 2.62 8.61
CA GLN A 97 -15.55 3.16 8.65
C GLN A 97 -16.58 2.19 8.05
N GLU A 98 -16.21 1.44 7.00
CA GLU A 98 -17.03 0.39 6.39
C GLU A 98 -17.07 -0.91 7.24
N GLY A 99 -16.38 -0.97 8.38
CA GLY A 99 -16.29 -2.15 9.23
C GLY A 99 -15.37 -3.25 8.70
N ARG A 100 -14.61 -3.00 7.63
CA ARG A 100 -13.65 -3.92 6.98
C ARG A 100 -12.32 -3.98 7.73
N ARG A 101 -12.36 -4.23 9.03
CA ARG A 101 -11.17 -4.28 9.90
C ARG A 101 -10.18 -5.38 9.52
N SER A 102 -10.65 -6.49 8.96
CA SER A 102 -9.80 -7.56 8.44
C SER A 102 -8.98 -7.12 7.23
N ALA A 103 -9.53 -6.24 6.39
CA ALA A 103 -8.84 -5.65 5.25
C ALA A 103 -7.66 -4.78 5.72
N VAL A 104 -7.93 -3.90 6.69
CA VAL A 104 -6.92 -3.06 7.35
C VAL A 104 -5.79 -3.91 7.94
N ARG A 105 -6.12 -4.90 8.78
CA ARG A 105 -5.12 -5.80 9.39
C ARG A 105 -4.32 -6.57 8.35
N GLY A 106 -4.96 -6.98 7.26
CA GLY A 106 -4.30 -7.66 6.15
C GLY A 106 -3.21 -6.81 5.50
N VAL A 107 -3.40 -5.49 5.39
CA VAL A 107 -2.40 -4.56 4.84
C VAL A 107 -1.30 -4.26 5.86
N VAL A 108 -1.68 -4.00 7.11
CA VAL A 108 -0.76 -3.68 8.22
C VAL A 108 0.22 -4.84 8.48
N ARG A 109 -0.24 -6.09 8.40
CA ARG A 109 0.58 -7.28 8.62
C ARG A 109 1.75 -7.44 7.65
N GLU A 110 1.69 -6.83 6.47
CA GLU A 110 2.74 -6.91 5.46
C GLU A 110 3.89 -5.91 5.71
N MET A 111 3.69 -4.95 6.63
CA MET A 111 4.67 -3.91 6.95
C MET A 111 5.56 -4.31 8.13
N ASP A 112 6.78 -3.79 8.16
CA ASP A 112 7.67 -3.93 9.32
C ASP A 112 7.34 -2.90 10.42
N SER A 113 7.86 -3.08 11.64
CA SER A 113 7.55 -2.20 12.77
C SER A 113 7.92 -0.72 12.50
N ARG A 114 8.92 -0.46 11.65
CA ARG A 114 9.32 0.91 11.29
C ARG A 114 8.30 1.56 10.36
N ASP A 115 7.85 0.85 9.34
CA ASP A 115 6.81 1.29 8.42
C ASP A 115 5.49 1.51 9.17
N LEU A 116 5.18 0.64 10.13
CA LEU A 116 4.02 0.78 11.01
C LEU A 116 4.11 2.01 11.91
N HIS A 117 5.28 2.27 12.51
CA HIS A 117 5.51 3.52 13.22
C HIS A 117 5.33 4.74 12.31
N GLU A 118 5.90 4.70 11.10
CA GLU A 118 5.76 5.78 10.13
C GLU A 118 4.30 6.01 9.74
N LEU A 119 3.56 4.95 9.41
CA LEU A 119 2.14 4.99 9.06
C LEU A 119 1.28 5.51 10.23
N SER A 120 1.53 5.05 11.46
CA SER A 120 0.80 5.47 12.66
C SER A 120 0.92 6.95 12.96
N SER A 121 1.99 7.60 12.49
CA SER A 121 2.25 9.03 12.67
C SER A 121 1.68 9.91 11.54
N LYS A 122 1.09 9.32 10.49
CA LYS A 122 0.59 10.11 9.36
C LYS A 122 -0.62 10.96 9.74
N PRO A 123 -0.69 12.21 9.25
CA PRO A 123 -1.83 13.07 9.52
C PRO A 123 -3.10 12.50 8.88
N GLY A 124 -4.22 12.65 9.60
CA GLY A 124 -5.53 12.21 9.13
C GLY A 124 -5.79 10.72 9.27
N LEU A 125 -4.90 9.94 9.90
CA LEU A 125 -5.17 8.54 10.23
C LEU A 125 -6.28 8.43 11.28
N ASP A 126 -7.25 7.55 11.05
CA ASP A 126 -8.33 7.29 11.99
C ASP A 126 -7.78 6.68 13.30
N PRO A 127 -8.23 7.13 14.49
CA PRO A 127 -7.75 6.61 15.77
C PRO A 127 -7.93 5.09 15.94
N GLU A 128 -8.96 4.51 15.34
CA GLU A 128 -9.20 3.08 15.36
C GLU A 128 -8.17 2.34 14.49
N VAL A 129 -7.84 2.89 13.32
CA VAL A 129 -6.75 2.37 12.47
C VAL A 129 -5.41 2.47 13.19
N ALA A 130 -5.12 3.59 13.84
CA ALA A 130 -3.90 3.76 14.63
C ALA A 130 -3.81 2.76 15.79
N THR A 131 -4.95 2.38 16.37
CA THR A 131 -5.02 1.34 17.41
C THR A 131 -4.74 -0.04 16.81
N MET A 132 -5.34 -0.37 15.67
CA MET A 132 -5.06 -1.62 14.96
C MET A 132 -3.60 -1.73 14.54
N ILE A 133 -2.97 -0.65 14.06
CA ILE A 133 -1.54 -0.65 13.71
C ILE A 133 -0.66 -0.98 14.93
N ARG A 134 -0.99 -0.43 16.10
CA ARG A 134 -0.25 -0.69 17.34
C ARG A 134 -0.26 -2.15 17.77
N GLU A 135 -1.26 -2.94 17.35
CA GLU A 135 -1.29 -4.40 17.58
C GLU A 135 -0.14 -5.15 16.87
N PHE A 136 0.58 -4.51 15.93
CA PHE A 136 1.60 -5.14 15.09
C PHE A 136 3.01 -4.52 15.26
N ILE A 137 3.19 -3.58 16.19
CA ILE A 137 4.47 -2.84 16.35
C ILE A 137 5.51 -3.59 17.21
N ASP A 138 5.13 -4.68 17.89
CA ASP A 138 5.98 -5.44 18.84
C ASP A 138 7.43 -5.71 18.39
#